data_AF-A0A657IU28-F1
#
_entry.id   AF-A0A657IU28-F1
#
_cell.length_a   1.000
_cell.length_b   1.000
_cell.length_c   1.000
_cell.angle_alpha   90.00
_cell.angle_beta   90.00
_cell.angle_gamma   90.00
#
_symmetry.space_group_name_H-M   'P 1'
#
loop_
_entity.id
_entity.type
_entity.pdbx_description
1 polymer ?
#
loop_
_entity_poly.entity_id
_entity_poly.type
_entity_poly.pdbx_seq_one_letter_code
_entity_poly.pdbx_strand_id
1 'polypeptide(L)'
;MLVAIFKARPSPFYVMDEVEAALDDRNLGRLLTILRELQESSQLIIITHQKRTMEIADALYGVSMRGDGITQVISQRLADLR
;
A
#
# COMPACT_ATOMS: atom_id res chain seq x y z
N MET A 1 7.55 13.18 -10.96
CA MET A 1 6.54 14.24 -11.18
C MET A 1 5.27 13.99 -10.35
N LEU A 2 4.72 12.76 -10.29
CA LEU A 2 3.51 12.44 -9.50
C LEU A 2 3.66 12.72 -7.97
N VAL A 3 4.79 12.32 -7.38
CA VAL A 3 5.07 12.49 -5.94
C VAL A 3 5.11 13.96 -5.51
N ALA A 4 5.51 14.87 -6.40
CA ALA A 4 5.58 16.30 -6.12
C ALA A 4 4.16 16.90 -5.94
N ILE A 5 3.14 16.35 -6.61
CA ILE A 5 1.75 16.78 -6.48
C ILE A 5 1.19 16.39 -5.11
N PHE A 6 1.46 15.16 -4.66
CA PHE A 6 1.02 14.68 -3.35
C PHE A 6 1.60 15.49 -2.19
N LYS A 7 2.84 15.96 -2.32
CA LYS A 7 3.48 16.82 -1.31
C LYS A 7 3.00 18.27 -1.36
N ALA A 8 2.61 18.78 -2.53
CA ALA A 8 2.18 20.17 -2.68
C ALA A 8 0.77 20.45 -2.10
N ARG A 9 -0.13 19.47 -2.17
CA ARG A 9 -1.47 19.52 -1.56
C ARG A 9 -1.85 18.13 -1.03
N PRO A 10 -1.51 17.80 0.22
CA PRO A 10 -1.78 16.48 0.77
C PRO A 10 -3.29 16.23 0.88
N SER A 11 -3.75 15.14 0.27
CA SER A 11 -5.11 14.61 0.45
C SER A 11 -5.24 13.94 1.82
N PRO A 12 -6.42 13.92 2.46
CA PRO A 12 -6.62 13.13 3.68
C PRO A 12 -6.34 11.63 3.45
N PHE A 13 -6.52 11.13 2.22
CA PHE A 13 -6.16 9.77 1.86
C PHE A 13 -5.78 9.62 0.38
N TYR A 14 -5.06 8.54 0.07
CA TYR A 14 -4.70 8.11 -1.28
C TYR A 14 -5.05 6.64 -1.49
N VAL A 15 -5.58 6.32 -2.68
CA VAL A 15 -5.79 4.94 -3.14
C VAL A 15 -4.83 4.68 -4.31
N MET A 16 -4.04 3.61 -4.21
CA MET A 16 -3.03 3.25 -5.20
C MET A 16 -3.17 1.77 -5.55
N ASP A 17 -3.20 1.47 -6.84
CA ASP A 17 -3.38 0.11 -7.37
C ASP A 17 -2.16 -0.30 -8.20
N GLU A 18 -1.45 -1.33 -7.74
CA GLU A 18 -0.27 -1.96 -8.37
C GLU A 18 0.76 -0.98 -8.96
N VAL A 19 0.99 0.15 -8.29
CA VAL A 19 1.86 1.23 -8.76
C VAL A 19 3.34 0.83 -8.86
N GLU A 20 3.71 -0.29 -8.23
CA GLU A 20 5.06 -0.87 -8.25
C GLU A 20 5.27 -1.96 -9.30
N ALA A 21 4.25 -2.40 -10.06
CA ALA A 21 4.31 -3.61 -10.88
C ALA A 21 5.45 -3.63 -11.93
N ALA A 22 5.89 -2.46 -12.39
CA ALA A 22 6.97 -2.31 -13.38
C ALA A 22 8.32 -1.88 -12.77
N LEU A 23 8.45 -1.83 -11.44
CA LEU A 23 9.66 -1.34 -10.78
C LEU A 23 10.65 -2.46 -10.46
N ASP A 24 11.93 -2.21 -10.71
CA ASP A 24 13.02 -3.02 -10.18
C ASP A 24 13.20 -2.84 -8.66
N ASP A 25 14.01 -3.70 -8.03
CA ASP A 25 14.23 -3.68 -6.57
C ASP A 25 14.75 -2.35 -6.02
N ARG A 26 15.55 -1.62 -6.83
CA ARG A 26 16.13 -0.34 -6.43
C ARG A 26 15.07 0.75 -6.43
N ASN A 27 14.24 0.78 -7.46
CA ASN A 27 13.16 1.75 -7.61
C ASN A 27 11.98 1.44 -6.68
N LEU A 28 11.71 0.16 -6.41
CA LEU A 28 10.81 -0.28 -5.35
C LEU A 28 11.26 0.27 -3.99
N GLY A 29 12.54 0.14 -3.64
CA GLY A 29 13.07 0.71 -2.40
C GLY A 29 12.83 2.22 -2.26
N ARG A 30 13.00 2.98 -3.35
CA ARG A 30 12.70 4.42 -3.38
C ARG A 30 11.22 4.72 -3.20
N LEU A 31 10.35 3.95 -3.84
CA LEU A 31 8.90 4.08 -3.68
C LEU A 31 8.50 3.83 -2.23
N LEU A 32 9.02 2.79 -1.59
CA LEU A 32 8.72 2.47 -0.19
C LEU A 32 9.09 3.61 0.77
N THR A 33 10.24 4.28 0.55
CA THR A 33 10.61 5.47 1.32
C THR A 33 9.58 6.58 1.17
N ILE A 34 9.12 6.84 -0.06
CA ILE A 34 8.12 7.88 -0.33
C ILE A 34 6.77 7.54 0.32
N LEU A 35 6.34 6.28 0.25
CA LEU A 35 5.10 5.82 0.91
C LEU A 35 5.19 6.02 2.43
N ARG A 36 6.35 5.73 3.04
CA ARG A 36 6.58 5.96 4.48
C ARG A 36 6.54 7.43 4.88
N GLU A 37 6.99 8.34 4.02
CA GLU A 37 6.88 9.78 4.28
C GLU A 37 5.42 10.26 4.10
N LEU A 38 4.70 9.75 3.11
CA LEU A 38 3.31 10.15 2.85
C LEU A 38 2.35 9.70 3.96
N GLN A 39 2.54 8.50 4.52
CA GLN A 39 1.69 8.00 5.61
C GLN A 39 1.71 8.87 6.87
N GLU A 40 2.75 9.70 7.08
CA GLU A 40 2.82 10.60 8.24
C GLU A 40 1.73 11.69 8.21
N SER A 41 1.20 11.99 7.02
CA SER A 41 0.25 13.09 6.81
C SER A 41 -1.03 12.69 6.08
N SER A 42 -1.12 11.45 5.58
CA SER A 42 -2.25 10.98 4.76
C SER A 42 -2.47 9.48 4.94
N GLN A 43 -3.72 9.04 4.93
CA GLN A 43 -4.03 7.61 4.94
C GLN A 43 -3.71 6.99 3.57
N LEU A 44 -2.99 5.87 3.55
CA LEU A 44 -2.67 5.15 2.32
C LEU A 44 -3.47 3.84 2.23
N ILE A 45 -4.18 3.64 1.13
CA ILE A 45 -4.85 2.39 0.77
C ILE A 45 -4.15 1.86 -0.48
N ILE A 46 -3.41 0.76 -0.33
CA ILE A 46 -2.58 0.21 -1.41
C ILE A 46 -3.07 -1.19 -1.75
N ILE A 47 -3.38 -1.39 -3.03
CA ILE A 47 -3.68 -2.69 -3.61
C ILE A 47 -2.39 -3.17 -4.29
N THR A 48 -1.86 -4.28 -3.81
CA THR A 48 -0.57 -4.80 -4.29
C THR A 48 -0.44 -6.28 -3.98
N HIS A 49 0.36 -6.98 -4.79
CA HIS A 49 0.87 -8.32 -4.52
C HIS A 49 2.36 -8.33 -4.12
N GLN A 50 3.00 -7.15 -3.96
CA GLN A 50 4.42 -7.02 -3.66
C GLN A 50 4.72 -7.13 -2.15
N LYS A 51 5.49 -8.15 -1.76
CA LYS A 51 5.78 -8.47 -0.35
C LYS A 51 6.42 -7.31 0.41
N ARG A 52 7.40 -6.64 -0.20
CA ARG A 52 8.12 -5.52 0.45
C ARG A 52 7.22 -4.31 0.70
N THR A 53 6.17 -4.11 -0.11
CA THR A 53 5.15 -3.08 0.12
C THR A 53 4.22 -3.49 1.27
N MET A 54 3.82 -4.77 1.34
CA MET A 54 3.01 -5.30 2.44
C MET A 54 3.73 -5.22 3.80
N GLU A 55 5.03 -5.46 3.84
CA GLU A 55 5.86 -5.44 5.05
C GLU A 55 5.88 -4.09 5.78
N ILE A 56 5.61 -2.99 5.07
CA ILE A 56 5.62 -1.65 5.64
C ILE A 56 4.23 -1.14 6.04
N ALA A 57 3.18 -1.93 5.81
CA ALA A 57 1.81 -1.53 6.13
C ALA A 57 1.52 -1.63 7.65
N ASP A 58 0.55 -0.87 8.13
CA ASP A 58 0.03 -1.00 9.50
C ASP A 58 -0.98 -2.15 9.63
N ALA A 59 -1.73 -2.42 8.56
CA ALA A 59 -2.71 -3.49 8.47
C ALA A 59 -2.76 -4.06 7.06
N LEU A 60 -3.06 -5.36 6.96
CA LEU A 60 -3.25 -6.08 5.72
C LEU A 60 -4.70 -6.55 5.61
N TYR A 61 -5.28 -6.36 4.43
CA TYR A 61 -6.60 -6.87 4.06
C TYR A 61 -6.42 -7.88 2.92
N GLY A 62 -6.42 -9.16 3.27
CA GLY A 62 -6.33 -10.25 2.32
C GLY A 62 -7.69 -10.51 1.68
N VAL A 63 -7.75 -10.39 0.35
CA VAL A 63 -8.96 -10.66 -0.43
C VAL A 63 -8.82 -12.04 -1.07
N SER A 64 -9.81 -12.91 -0.85
CA SER A 64 -9.88 -14.24 -1.47
C SER A 64 -11.26 -14.47 -2.07
N MET A 65 -11.32 -15.24 -3.16
CA MET A 65 -12.59 -15.70 -3.74
C MET A 65 -12.90 -17.10 -3.22
N ARG A 66 -14.10 -17.29 -2.67
CA ARG A 66 -14.67 -18.63 -2.44
C ARG A 66 -15.36 -19.13 -3.71
N GLY A 67 -15.85 -20.37 -3.66
CA GLY A 67 -16.79 -20.87 -4.67
C GLY A 67 -17.95 -19.89 -4.88
N ASP A 68 -18.52 -19.91 -6.07
CA ASP A 68 -19.66 -19.08 -6.50
C ASP A 68 -19.37 -17.58 -6.69
N GLY A 69 -18.10 -17.18 -6.83
CA GLY A 69 -17.72 -15.79 -7.15
C GLY A 69 -17.91 -14.81 -5.99
N ILE A 70 -18.09 -15.32 -4.78
CA ILE A 70 -18.23 -14.51 -3.57
C ILE A 70 -16.85 -14.17 -3.02
N THR A 71 -16.55 -12.88 -2.97
CA THR A 71 -15.33 -12.35 -2.36
C THR A 71 -15.42 -12.35 -0.84
N GLN A 72 -14.34 -12.77 -0.18
CA GLN A 72 -14.15 -12.68 1.25
C GLN A 72 -12.91 -11.88 1.59
N VAL A 73 -12.99 -11.14 2.69
CA VAL A 73 -11.92 -10.29 3.19
C VAL A 73 -11.50 -10.77 4.58
N ILE A 74 -10.19 -10.94 4.77
CA ILE A 74 -9.56 -11.24 6.05
C ILE A 74 -8.65 -10.07 6.39
N SER A 75 -8.77 -9.54 7.62
CA SER A 75 -7.95 -8.40 8.07
C SER A 75 -6.97 -8.82 9.16
N GLN A 76 -5.75 -8.30 9.11
CA GLN A 76 -4.74 -8.46 10.15
C GLN A 76 -4.07 -7.11 10.43
N ARG A 77 -3.99 -6.70 11.70
CA ARG A 77 -3.11 -5.60 12.11
C ARG A 77 -1.71 -6.13 12.36
N LEU A 78 -0.70 -5.47 11.79
CA LEU A 78 0.70 -5.90 11.87
C LEU A 78 1.36 -5.47 13.20
N ALA A 79 0.82 -4.46 13.87
CA ALA A 79 1.27 -4.07 15.21
C ALA A 79 1.05 -5.18 16.26
N ASP A 80 0.03 -6.02 16.09
CA ASP A 80 -0.34 -7.09 17.04
C ASP A 80 0.54 -8.35 16.89
N LEU A 81 1.43 -8.38 15.90
CA LEU A 81 2.36 -9.48 15.60
C LEU A 81 3.78 -9.24 16.14
N ARG A 82 4.03 -8.07 16.75
CA ARG A 82 5.33 -7.66 17.31
C ARG A 82 5.40 -7.86 18.81
#